data_AF-A0A2X1PSD1-F1
#
_entry.id   AF-A0A2X1PSD1-F1
#
_cell.length_a   1.000
_cell.length_b   1.000
_cell.length_c   1.000
_cell.angle_alpha   90.00
_cell.angle_beta   90.00
_cell.angle_gamma   90.00
#
_symmetry.space_group_name_H-M   'P 1'
#
loop_
_entity.id
_entity.type
_entity.pdbx_description
1 polymer ?
#
loop_
_entity_poly.entity_id
_entity_poly.type
_entity_poly.pdbx_seq_one_letter_code
_entity_poly.pdbx_strand_id
1 'polypeptide(L)'
;MRQLKNAIYRALTQLDGYELRPQDILLPDYDAATVAVGEDAMEGSLDEITSRFERSVLTQLYRNYPSTRKLAKRLGVSHTAIANKLREYGLSQKKNEE
;
A
#
# COMPACT_ATOMS: atom_id res chain seq x y z
N MET A 1 -1.56 -9.66 -16.15
CA MET A 1 -1.07 -9.75 -17.54
C MET A 1 -0.85 -8.41 -18.24
N ARG A 2 -1.76 -7.42 -18.17
CA ARG A 2 -1.60 -6.14 -18.89
C ARG A 2 -0.40 -5.28 -18.44
N GLN A 3 -0.12 -5.23 -17.14
CA GLN A 3 0.97 -4.41 -16.60
C GLN A 3 2.35 -4.91 -17.00
N LEU A 4 2.58 -6.24 -16.95
CA LEU A 4 3.82 -6.86 -17.41
C LEU A 4 4.06 -6.56 -18.90
N LYS A 5 3.02 -6.71 -19.73
CA LYS A 5 3.07 -6.37 -21.15
C LYS A 5 3.52 -4.92 -21.33
N ASN A 6 2.89 -3.97 -20.64
CA ASN A 6 3.22 -2.55 -20.75
C ASN A 6 4.64 -2.21 -20.26
N ALA A 7 5.11 -2.85 -19.18
CA ALA A 7 6.47 -2.66 -18.69
C ALA A 7 7.52 -3.13 -19.72
N ILE A 8 7.29 -4.30 -20.33
CA ILE A 8 8.17 -4.84 -21.38
C ILE A 8 8.15 -3.96 -22.64
N TYR A 9 6.97 -3.51 -23.09
CA TYR A 9 6.88 -2.60 -24.24
C TYR A 9 7.62 -1.29 -23.99
N ARG A 10 7.47 -0.71 -22.80
CA ARG A 10 8.15 0.54 -22.45
C ARG A 10 9.67 0.38 -22.45
N ALA A 11 10.15 -0.72 -21.87
CA ALA A 11 11.58 -1.05 -21.85
C ALA A 11 12.13 -1.24 -23.28
N LEU A 12 11.40 -1.94 -24.16
CA LEU A 12 11.77 -2.11 -25.58
C LEU A 12 11.80 -0.79 -26.36
N THR A 13 10.87 0.13 -26.10
CA THR A 13 10.84 1.44 -26.80
C THR A 13 11.91 2.42 -26.35
N GLN A 14 12.47 2.22 -25.15
CA GLN A 14 13.49 3.09 -24.55
C GLN A 14 14.89 2.45 -24.61
N LEU A 15 15.01 1.25 -25.20
CA LEU A 15 16.26 0.54 -25.30
C LEU A 15 17.10 1.07 -26.46
N ASP A 16 18.22 1.71 -26.14
CA ASP A 16 19.27 2.02 -27.10
C ASP A 16 20.24 0.83 -27.19
N GLY A 17 19.93 -0.14 -28.05
CA GLY A 17 20.76 -1.33 -28.28
C GLY A 17 19.96 -2.61 -28.51
N TYR A 18 20.65 -3.75 -28.49
CA TYR A 18 20.06 -5.07 -28.73
C TYR A 18 19.91 -5.93 -27.47
N GLU A 19 20.43 -5.47 -26.33
CA GLU A 19 20.40 -6.21 -25.06
C GLU A 19 19.57 -5.49 -24.01
N LEU A 20 18.49 -6.13 -23.58
CA LEU A 20 17.64 -5.64 -22.49
C LEU A 20 18.25 -6.00 -21.13
N ARG A 21 18.62 -5.00 -20.32
CA ARG A 21 19.15 -5.24 -18.97
C ARG A 21 18.07 -5.00 -17.91
N PRO A 22 18.22 -5.58 -16.69
CA PRO A 22 17.25 -5.39 -15.61
C PRO A 22 16.94 -3.93 -15.28
N GLN A 23 17.94 -3.05 -15.37
CA GLN A 23 17.81 -1.60 -15.13
C GLN A 23 16.94 -0.87 -16.16
N ASP A 24 16.73 -1.46 -17.34
CA ASP A 24 15.91 -0.88 -18.40
C ASP A 24 14.41 -1.23 -18.19
N ILE A 25 14.11 -2.15 -17.26
CA ILE A 25 12.75 -2.56 -16.90
C ILE A 25 12.26 -1.70 -15.73
N LEU A 26 11.52 -0.64 -16.07
CA LEU A 26 10.76 0.13 -15.09
C LEU A 26 9.53 -0.66 -14.67
N LEU A 27 9.69 -1.50 -13.65
CA LEU A 27 8.56 -2.07 -12.95
C LEU A 27 7.76 -0.92 -12.34
N PRO A 28 6.42 -0.90 -12.50
CA PRO A 28 5.61 0.06 -11.74
C PRO A 28 5.99 -0.09 -10.28
N ASP A 29 6.08 1.02 -9.55
CA ASP A 29 6.38 1.02 -8.12
C ASP A 29 5.60 -0.12 -7.50
N TYR A 30 6.34 -1.14 -7.09
CA TYR A 30 5.78 -2.22 -6.31
C TYR A 30 5.47 -1.51 -5.00
N ASP A 31 4.25 -0.95 -4.93
CA ASP A 31 3.79 -0.17 -3.81
C ASP A 31 4.02 -1.13 -2.64
N ALA A 32 5.05 -0.89 -1.84
CA ALA A 32 5.40 -1.77 -0.73
C ALA A 32 4.20 -1.92 0.23
N ALA A 33 3.25 -0.97 0.13
CA ALA A 33 1.94 -0.97 0.74
C ALA A 33 0.95 -2.03 0.22
N THR A 34 1.16 -2.59 -0.99
CA THR A 34 0.35 -3.66 -1.61
C THR A 34 1.00 -5.04 -1.55
N VAL A 35 2.21 -5.13 -1.02
CA VAL A 35 2.85 -6.43 -0.78
C VAL A 35 2.06 -7.13 0.30
N ALA A 36 1.41 -8.21 -0.13
CA ALA A 36 0.90 -9.27 0.71
C ALA A 36 1.85 -9.42 1.90
N VAL A 37 1.31 -9.23 3.11
CA VAL A 37 1.83 -9.70 4.40
C VAL A 37 2.99 -10.67 4.16
N GLY A 38 4.21 -10.14 4.01
CA GLY A 38 5.37 -10.96 3.67
C GLY A 38 5.64 -11.93 4.82
N GLU A 39 6.52 -12.91 4.65
CA GLU A 39 6.93 -13.78 5.76
C GLU A 39 7.37 -12.95 6.99
N ASP A 40 7.95 -11.76 6.79
CA ASP A 40 8.30 -10.77 7.82
C ASP A 40 7.10 -10.19 8.60
N ALA A 41 5.90 -10.21 8.04
CA ALA A 41 4.67 -9.77 8.68
C ALA A 41 3.98 -10.90 9.48
N MET A 42 4.44 -12.14 9.33
CA MET A 42 4.07 -13.29 10.16
C MET A 42 5.08 -13.53 11.30
N GLU A 43 6.13 -12.71 11.38
CA GLU A 43 7.15 -12.78 12.41
C GLU A 43 6.75 -11.95 13.63
N GLY A 44 6.80 -12.55 14.83
CA GLY A 44 6.49 -11.89 16.10
C GLY A 44 5.26 -12.43 16.82
N SER A 45 4.78 -11.68 17.82
CA SER A 45 3.57 -12.02 18.57
C SER A 45 2.31 -11.80 17.73
N LEU A 46 1.22 -12.52 18.04
CA LEU A 46 -0.08 -12.35 17.39
C LEU A 46 -0.55 -10.88 17.39
N ASP A 47 -0.25 -10.15 18.46
CA ASP A 47 -0.58 -8.74 18.61
C ASP A 47 0.19 -7.85 17.62
N GLU A 48 1.46 -8.16 17.38
CA GLU A 48 2.31 -7.44 16.43
C GLU A 48 1.89 -7.71 14.99
N ILE A 49 1.56 -8.96 14.68
CA ILE A 49 1.02 -9.38 13.37
C ILE A 49 -0.31 -8.66 13.10
N THR A 50 -1.21 -8.66 14.09
CA THR A 50 -2.53 -8.02 13.99
C THR A 50 -2.38 -6.51 13.81
N SER A 51 -1.51 -5.86 14.59
CA SER A 51 -1.24 -4.43 14.49
C SER A 51 -0.69 -4.03 13.12
N ARG A 52 0.23 -4.81 12.54
CA ARG A 52 0.77 -4.58 11.19
C ARG A 52 -0.32 -4.74 10.12
N PHE A 53 -1.15 -5.77 10.25
CA PHE A 53 -2.26 -6.01 9.32
C PHE A 53 -3.30 -4.88 9.39
N GLU A 54 -3.72 -4.50 10.60
CA GLU A 54 -4.66 -3.39 10.81
C GLU A 54 -4.13 -2.08 10.23
N ARG A 55 -2.85 -1.76 10.46
CA ARG A 55 -2.20 -0.58 9.87
C ARG A 55 -2.22 -0.60 8.35
N SER A 56 -1.94 -1.74 7.73
CA SER A 56 -1.96 -1.89 6.26
C SER A 56 -3.37 -1.69 5.71
N VAL A 57 -4.37 -2.36 6.29
CA VAL A 57 -5.78 -2.24 5.91
C VAL A 57 -6.27 -0.79 6.06
N LEU A 58 -5.95 -0.14 7.17
CA LEU A 58 -6.34 1.26 7.40
C LEU A 58 -5.66 2.19 6.40
N THR A 59 -4.38 1.99 6.08
CA THR A 59 -3.65 2.79 5.10
C THR A 59 -4.30 2.70 3.72
N GLN A 60 -4.62 1.49 3.26
CA GLN A 60 -5.23 1.27 1.96
C GLN A 60 -6.66 1.82 1.90
N LEU A 61 -7.45 1.62 2.95
CA LEU A 61 -8.82 2.13 3.00
C LEU A 61 -8.87 3.65 3.13
N TYR A 62 -7.91 4.26 3.83
CA TYR A 62 -7.85 5.71 3.99
C TYR A 62 -7.56 6.44 2.67
N ARG A 63 -6.75 5.85 1.77
CA ARG A 63 -6.55 6.36 0.39
C ARG A 63 -7.88 6.52 -0.37
N ASN A 64 -8.80 5.57 -0.20
CA ASN A 64 -10.10 5.57 -0.87
C ASN A 64 -11.21 6.31 -0.09
N TYR A 65 -11.06 6.45 1.23
CA TYR A 65 -12.04 7.05 2.14
C TYR A 65 -11.36 7.98 3.14
N PRO A 66 -11.05 9.23 2.75
CA PRO A 66 -10.31 10.18 3.60
C PRO A 66 -11.10 10.68 4.82
N SER A 67 -12.35 10.23 5.00
CA SER A 67 -13.18 10.58 6.15
C SER A 67 -13.25 9.41 7.12
N THR A 68 -12.79 9.64 8.36
CA THR A 68 -12.90 8.72 9.50
C THR A 68 -14.32 8.18 9.66
N ARG A 69 -15.34 9.02 9.43
CA ARG A 69 -16.75 8.64 9.53
C ARG A 69 -17.19 7.69 8.43
N LYS A 70 -16.73 7.90 7.19
CA LYS A 70 -17.03 7.00 6.05
C LYS A 70 -16.30 5.66 6.20
N LEU A 71 -15.05 5.71 6.66
CA LEU A 71 -14.23 4.54 6.93
C LEU A 71 -14.85 3.66 8.03
N ALA A 72 -15.25 4.28 9.15
CA ALA A 72 -15.90 3.59 10.27
C ALA A 72 -17.23 2.92 9.88
N LYS A 73 -18.08 3.62 9.12
CA LYS A 73 -19.34 3.05 8.61
C LYS A 73 -19.10 1.82 7.73
N ARG A 74 -18.01 1.80 6.96
CA ARG A 74 -17.66 0.67 6.08
C ARG A 74 -17.08 -0.51 6.85
N LEU A 75 -16.26 -0.24 7.87
CA LEU A 75 -15.64 -1.25 8.71
C LEU A 75 -16.58 -1.78 9.82
N GLY A 76 -17.77 -1.20 9.98
CA GLY A 76 -18.74 -1.63 10.99
C GLY A 76 -18.32 -1.32 12.44
N VAL A 77 -17.38 -0.39 12.62
CA VAL A 77 -16.83 0.00 13.93
C VAL A 77 -17.13 1.46 14.25
N SER A 78 -16.98 1.85 15.51
CA SER A 78 -17.24 3.22 15.93
C SER A 78 -16.25 4.20 15.30
N HIS A 79 -16.74 5.42 15.01
CA HIS A 79 -15.91 6.49 14.46
C HIS A 79 -14.77 6.89 15.40
N THR A 80 -14.97 6.79 16.71
CA THR A 80 -13.96 7.03 17.73
C THR A 80 -12.89 5.93 17.75
N ALA A 81 -13.27 4.65 17.59
CA ALA A 81 -12.30 3.56 17.51
C ALA A 81 -11.36 3.71 16.30
N ILE A 82 -11.91 4.04 15.12
CA ILE A 82 -11.09 4.30 13.93
C ILE A 82 -10.24 5.56 14.09
N ALA A 83 -10.76 6.62 14.72
CA ALA A 83 -9.97 7.82 15.00
C ALA A 83 -8.77 7.51 15.91
N ASN A 84 -8.95 6.68 16.92
CA ASN A 84 -7.88 6.27 17.82
C ASN A 84 -6.86 5.39 17.09
N LYS A 85 -7.29 4.36 16.36
CA LYS A 85 -6.39 3.51 15.56
C LYS A 85 -5.60 4.30 14.50
N LEU A 86 -6.23 5.26 13.82
CA LEU A 86 -5.53 6.12 12.87
C LEU A 86 -4.48 7.02 13.54
N ARG A 87 -4.70 7.46 14.78
CA ARG A 87 -3.71 8.24 15.55
C ARG A 87 -2.57 7.37 16.03
N GLU A 88 -2.89 6.20 16.59
CA GLU A 88 -1.93 5.21 17.08
C GLU A 88 -0.94 4.78 15.98
N TYR A 89 -1.44 4.57 14.77
CA TYR A 89 -0.59 4.20 13.63
C TYR A 89 0.03 5.39 12.86
N GLY A 90 -0.18 6.64 13.32
CA GLY A 90 0.37 7.85 12.69
C GLY A 90 -0.20 8.16 11.31
N LEU A 91 -1.37 7.63 10.97
CA LEU A 91 -2.02 7.77 9.65
C LEU A 91 -2.90 9.02 9.53
N SER A 92 -3.02 9.81 10.60
CA SER A 92 -3.98 10.91 10.71
C SER A 92 -3.62 12.21 9.97
N GLN A 93 -2.41 12.33 9.40
CA GLN A 93 -1.86 13.63 8.93
C GLN A 93 -1.38 13.66 7.46
N LYS A 94 -1.44 12.57 6.70
CA LYS A 94 -0.80 12.52 5.36
C LYS A 94 -1.58 13.18 4.20
N LYS A 95 -2.43 14.16 4.47
CA LYS A 95 -3.12 14.96 3.43
C LYS A 95 -2.98 16.46 3.70
N ASN A 96 -1.75 16.93 3.87
CA ASN A 96 -1.42 18.35 3.83
C ASN A 96 -0.07 18.63 3.15
N GLU A 97 0.35 17.76 2.24
CA GLU A 97 1.49 18.03 1.35
C GLU A 97 1.05 17.66 -0.07
N GLU A 98 0.38 18.62 -0.71
CA GLU A 98 0.38 18.81 -2.17
C GLU A 98 1.59 19.67 -2.55
#